data_AF-A0A7J5BZ57-F1
#
_entry.id   AF-A0A7J5BZ57-F1
#
_cell.length_a   1.000
_cell.length_b   1.000
_cell.length_c   1.000
_cell.angle_alpha   90.00
_cell.angle_beta   90.00
_cell.angle_gamma   90.00
#
_symmetry.space_group_name_H-M   'P 1'
#
loop_
_entity.id
_entity.type
_entity.pdbx_description
1 polymer ?
#
loop_
_entity_poly.entity_id
_entity_poly.type
_entity_poly.pdbx_seq_one_letter_code
_entity_poly.pdbx_strand_id
1 'polypeptide(L)'
;MACSRRHIRRAGERSPMFPRDPDISALQQVVATALKNDDPSSIDPAEDVFDQGLDSLSTMEIVQRARDAGYTVTYMDLLEASTLGEWVEVLREHAPSSGV
;
A
#
# COMPACT_ATOMS: atom_id res chain seq x y z
N MET A 1 -14.86 -24.13 -14.07
CA MET A 1 -15.01 -22.73 -13.60
C MET A 1 -14.47 -22.68 -12.18
N ALA A 2 -13.28 -22.10 -11.99
CA ALA A 2 -12.51 -22.10 -10.75
C ALA A 2 -13.36 -21.53 -9.59
N CYS A 3 -13.75 -22.34 -8.60
CA CYS A 3 -13.01 -22.74 -7.40
C CYS A 3 -12.75 -21.57 -6.43
N SER A 4 -13.50 -21.60 -5.31
CA SER A 4 -13.16 -21.09 -3.98
C SER A 4 -13.24 -19.59 -3.70
N ARG A 5 -14.47 -19.10 -3.48
CA ARG A 5 -14.74 -18.08 -2.44
C ARG A 5 -14.76 -18.78 -1.08
N ARG A 6 -13.67 -18.72 -0.31
CA ARG A 6 -13.67 -19.19 1.08
C ARG A 6 -12.68 -18.41 1.94
N HIS A 7 -13.22 -17.94 3.08
CA HIS A 7 -12.56 -17.48 4.30
C HIS A 7 -12.06 -16.03 4.37
N ILE A 8 -13.03 -15.13 4.54
CA ILE A 8 -12.92 -14.01 5.50
C ILE A 8 -12.43 -14.56 6.85
N ARG A 9 -11.13 -14.41 7.13
CA ARG A 9 -10.61 -14.43 8.50
C ARG A 9 -10.51 -12.98 8.95
N ARG A 10 -11.13 -12.66 10.09
CA ARG A 10 -11.05 -11.35 10.75
C ARG A 10 -9.60 -10.88 10.84
N ALA A 11 -9.20 -9.90 10.03
CA ALA A 11 -8.05 -9.07 10.29
C ALA A 11 -8.50 -7.84 11.08
N GLY A 12 -9.05 -8.09 12.27
CA GLY A 12 -9.37 -7.07 13.25
C GLY A 12 -8.30 -7.05 14.32
N GLU A 13 -7.06 -6.69 13.97
CA GLU A 13 -5.99 -6.46 14.95
C GLU A 13 -4.95 -5.50 14.36
N ARG A 14 -4.82 -4.34 15.03
CA ARG A 14 -3.95 -3.19 14.73
C ARG A 14 -2.53 -3.63 14.33
N SER A 15 -2.28 -3.82 13.03
CA SER A 15 -0.92 -3.90 12.50
C SER A 15 -0.33 -2.51 12.35
N PRO A 16 0.99 -2.34 12.50
CA PRO A 16 1.64 -1.06 12.22
C PRO A 16 1.29 -0.69 10.78
N MET A 17 0.60 0.44 10.61
CA MET A 17 -0.22 0.70 9.43
C MET A 17 0.58 0.92 8.13
N PHE A 18 1.91 0.97 8.24
CA PHE A 18 2.82 1.03 7.12
C PHE A 18 4.06 0.17 7.41
N PRO A 19 4.49 -0.70 6.48
CA PRO A 19 5.62 -1.60 6.70
C PRO A 19 6.94 -0.82 6.83
N ARG A 20 7.85 -1.30 7.68
CA ARG A 20 9.20 -0.72 7.82
C ARG A 20 10.10 -1.05 6.63
N ASP A 21 9.85 -2.19 5.98
CA ASP A 21 10.47 -2.58 4.72
C ASP A 21 9.35 -2.76 3.70
N PRO A 22 9.20 -1.84 2.74
CA PRO A 22 8.13 -1.92 1.77
C PRO A 22 8.51 -2.96 0.71
N ASP A 23 7.65 -3.96 0.57
CA ASP A 23 7.64 -4.95 -0.50
C ASP A 23 6.23 -5.05 -1.07
N ILE A 24 6.11 -5.68 -2.25
CA ILE A 24 4.83 -5.82 -2.96
C ILE A 24 3.72 -6.36 -2.07
N SER A 25 3.97 -7.45 -1.35
CA SER A 25 2.95 -8.06 -0.49
C SER A 25 2.51 -7.15 0.65
N ALA A 26 3.42 -6.32 1.18
CA ALA A 26 3.10 -5.38 2.22
C ALA A 26 2.28 -4.20 1.68
N LEU A 27 2.63 -3.68 0.50
CA LEU A 27 1.86 -2.61 -0.15
C LEU A 27 0.47 -3.09 -0.60
N GLN A 28 0.35 -4.32 -1.09
CA GLN A 28 -0.95 -4.94 -1.36
C GLN A 28 -1.86 -4.92 -0.13
N GLN A 29 -1.33 -5.21 1.07
CA GLN A 29 -2.11 -5.13 2.32
C GLN A 29 -2.52 -3.70 2.66
N VAL A 30 -1.62 -2.73 2.48
CA VAL A 30 -1.89 -1.31 2.72
C VAL A 30 -3.00 -0.81 1.80
N VAL A 31 -2.90 -1.09 0.50
CA VAL A 31 -3.88 -0.68 -0.50
C VAL A 31 -5.21 -1.40 -0.30
N ALA A 32 -5.22 -2.71 -0.04
CA ALA A 32 -6.44 -3.45 0.26
C ALA A 32 -7.17 -2.88 1.48
N THR A 33 -6.42 -2.50 2.52
CA THR A 33 -6.99 -1.85 3.72
C THR A 33 -7.62 -0.51 3.38
N ALA A 34 -6.95 0.32 2.58
CA ALA A 34 -7.47 1.63 2.16
C ALA A 34 -8.76 1.48 1.33
N LEU A 35 -8.78 0.49 0.42
CA LEU A 35 -9.93 0.15 -0.42
C LEU A 35 -11.05 -0.61 0.32
N LYS A 36 -10.81 -1.01 1.58
CA LYS A 36 -11.69 -1.93 2.34
C LYS A 36 -11.94 -3.23 1.57
N ASN A 37 -10.93 -3.68 0.83
CA ASN A 37 -10.90 -4.94 0.13
C ASN A 37 -10.36 -6.03 1.08
N ASP A 38 -11.06 -7.16 1.14
CA ASP A 38 -10.71 -8.29 2.00
C ASP A 38 -9.60 -9.17 1.38
N ASP A 39 -9.30 -9.00 0.09
CA ASP A 39 -8.30 -9.78 -0.63
C ASP A 39 -7.15 -8.91 -1.18
N PRO A 40 -6.00 -8.85 -0.49
CA PRO A 40 -4.83 -8.10 -0.97
C PRO A 40 -4.16 -8.73 -2.18
N SER A 41 -4.33 -10.05 -2.40
CA SER A 41 -3.76 -10.75 -3.55
C SER A 41 -4.48 -10.41 -4.87
N SER A 42 -5.68 -9.84 -4.81
CA SER A 42 -6.42 -9.38 -5.98
C SER A 42 -5.87 -8.07 -6.57
N ILE A 43 -4.95 -7.40 -5.89
CA ILE A 43 -4.33 -6.16 -6.37
C ILE A 43 -3.10 -6.54 -7.19
N ASP A 44 -3.14 -6.30 -8.49
CA ASP A 44 -2.04 -6.58 -9.39
C ASP A 44 -0.93 -5.53 -9.20
N PRO A 45 0.32 -5.95 -8.92
CA PRO A 45 1.41 -5.03 -8.65
C PRO A 45 2.03 -4.41 -9.90
N ALA A 46 1.73 -4.93 -11.09
CA ALA A 46 2.22 -4.41 -12.36
C ALA A 46 1.22 -3.48 -13.06
N GLU A 47 -0.04 -3.49 -12.63
CA GLU A 47 -1.08 -2.61 -13.15
C GLU A 47 -1.18 -1.31 -12.35
N ASP A 48 -1.77 -0.30 -12.97
CA ASP A 48 -2.03 1.00 -12.36
C ASP A 48 -2.96 0.83 -11.14
N VAL A 49 -2.52 1.33 -9.99
CA VAL A 49 -3.26 1.19 -8.72
C VAL A 49 -4.53 2.05 -8.68
N PHE A 50 -4.57 3.14 -9.43
CA PHE A 50 -5.73 4.02 -9.54
C PHE A 50 -6.81 3.37 -10.41
N ASP A 51 -6.43 2.68 -11.49
CA ASP A 51 -7.36 1.88 -12.30
C ASP A 51 -7.95 0.69 -11.53
N GLN A 52 -7.23 0.19 -10.52
CA GLN A 52 -7.70 -0.86 -9.61
C GLN A 52 -8.66 -0.34 -8.52
N GLY A 53 -8.94 0.96 -8.50
CA GLY A 53 -9.92 1.59 -7.63
C GLY A 53 -9.35 2.47 -6.52
N LEU A 54 -8.03 2.67 -6.48
CA LEU A 54 -7.43 3.62 -5.53
C LEU A 54 -7.81 5.06 -5.89
N ASP A 55 -8.42 5.74 -4.92
CA ASP A 55 -8.82 7.13 -5.04
C ASP A 55 -7.85 8.07 -4.32
N SER A 56 -7.92 9.36 -4.66
CA SER A 56 -7.04 10.39 -4.11
C SER A 56 -7.12 10.53 -2.59
N LEU A 57 -8.29 10.29 -1.99
CA LEU A 57 -8.45 10.32 -0.54
C LEU A 57 -7.69 9.16 0.10
N SER A 58 -7.92 7.94 -0.39
CA SER A 58 -7.21 6.74 0.04
C SER A 58 -5.69 6.88 -0.13
N THR A 59 -5.21 7.44 -1.25
CA THR A 59 -3.78 7.72 -1.45
C THR A 59 -3.26 8.73 -0.44
N MET A 60 -3.98 9.83 -0.17
CA MET A 60 -3.58 10.79 0.87
C MET A 60 -3.52 10.16 2.27
N GLU A 61 -4.41 9.22 2.59
CA GLU A 61 -4.34 8.47 3.85
C GLU A 61 -3.08 7.59 3.90
N ILE A 62 -2.73 6.93 2.80
CA ILE A 62 -1.51 6.12 2.69
C ILE A 62 -0.27 6.98 2.90
N VAL A 63 -0.18 8.15 2.24
CA VAL A 63 0.93 9.11 2.40
C VAL A 63 1.06 9.55 3.87
N GLN A 64 -0.06 9.88 4.52
CA GLN A 64 -0.04 10.26 5.93
C GLN A 64 0.47 9.14 6.83
N ARG A 65 0.07 7.89 6.57
CA ARG A 65 0.54 6.72 7.33
C ARG A 65 2.02 6.43 7.10
N ALA A 66 2.49 6.56 5.86
CA ALA A 66 3.91 6.44 5.54
C ALA A 66 4.73 7.48 6.31
N ARG A 67 4.25 8.73 6.36
CA ARG A 67 4.89 9.81 7.12
C ARG A 67 4.90 9.57 8.62
N ASP A 68 3.81 9.05 9.18
CA ASP A 68 3.74 8.65 10.60
C ASP A 68 4.75 7.53 10.92
N ALA A 69 5.02 6.63 9.97
CA ALA A 69 6.07 5.62 10.05
C ALA A 69 7.50 6.17 9.80
N GLY A 70 7.65 7.46 9.52
CA GLY A 70 8.92 8.15 9.34
C GLY A 70 9.40 8.27 7.88
N TYR A 71 8.63 7.79 6.91
CA TYR A 71 8.95 8.01 5.50
C TYR A 71 8.73 9.47 5.10
N THR A 72 9.51 9.95 4.14
CA THR A 72 9.42 11.35 3.65
C THR A 72 8.62 11.50 2.36
N VAL A 73 7.90 10.44 1.94
CA VAL A 73 7.14 10.38 0.70
C VAL A 73 6.00 11.44 0.63
N THR A 74 5.70 11.93 -0.56
CA THR A 74 4.60 12.85 -0.84
C THR A 74 3.55 12.20 -1.74
N TYR A 75 2.39 12.87 -1.84
CA TYR A 75 1.34 12.46 -2.77
C TYR A 75 1.79 12.53 -4.24
N MET A 76 2.70 13.45 -4.58
CA MET A 76 3.23 13.54 -5.95
C MET A 76 4.14 12.36 -6.26
N ASP A 77 5.00 11.94 -5.33
CA ASP A 77 5.86 10.77 -5.53
C ASP A 77 5.04 9.49 -5.80
N LEU A 78 3.91 9.32 -5.10
CA LEU A 78 2.98 8.20 -5.31
C LEU A 78 2.04 8.38 -6.51
N LEU A 79 1.94 9.58 -7.10
CA LEU A 79 1.19 9.82 -8.33
C LEU A 79 2.05 9.59 -9.56
N GLU A 80 3.34 9.94 -9.48
CA GLU A 80 4.31 9.71 -10.54
C GLU A 80 4.62 8.22 -10.70
N ALA A 81 4.54 7.47 -9.61
CA ALA A 81 4.57 6.01 -9.61
C ALA A 81 3.13 5.48 -9.66
N SER A 82 2.72 4.79 -10.72
CA SER A 82 1.34 4.29 -10.84
C SER A 82 1.18 2.82 -10.42
N THR A 83 2.29 2.07 -10.29
CA THR A 83 2.26 0.65 -9.94
C THR A 83 2.80 0.39 -8.53
N LEU A 84 2.40 -0.72 -7.90
CA LEU A 84 2.96 -1.11 -6.59
C LEU A 84 4.46 -1.40 -6.65
N GLY A 85 4.95 -1.88 -7.80
CA GLY A 85 6.39 -2.05 -8.04
C GLY A 85 7.16 -0.76 -7.87
N GLU A 86 6.71 0.31 -8.53
CA GLU A 86 7.34 1.63 -8.44
C GLU A 86 7.18 2.24 -7.05
N TRP A 87 6.03 2.02 -6.39
CA TRP A 87 5.82 2.49 -5.02
C TRP A 87 6.84 1.90 -4.05
N VAL A 88 7.23 0.62 -4.22
CA VAL A 88 8.30 0.01 -3.41
C VAL A 88 9.61 0.79 -3.57
N GLU A 89 9.98 1.13 -4.80
CA GLU A 89 11.22 1.86 -5.08
C GLU A 89 11.19 3.27 -4.49
N VAL A 90 10.11 4.02 -4.72
CA VAL A 90 9.89 5.36 -4.17
C VAL A 90 9.97 5.34 -2.63
N LEU A 91 9.31 4.38 -1.99
CA LEU A 91 9.32 4.30 -0.52
C LEU A 91 10.70 3.93 0.03
N ARG A 92 11.48 3.13 -0.69
CA ARG A 92 12.86 2.80 -0.30
C ARG A 92 13.78 4.01 -0.43
N GLU A 93 13.61 4.81 -1.48
CA GLU A 93 14.34 6.07 -1.66
C GLU A 93 14.00 7.08 -0.56
N HIS A 94 12.74 7.15 -0.17
CA HIS A 94 12.22 8.04 0.87
C HIS A 94 12.14 7.41 2.26
N ALA A 95 12.86 6.30 2.48
CA ALA A 95 12.89 5.61 3.76
C ALA A 95 13.31 6.57 4.89
N PRO A 96 12.85 6.34 6.14
CA PRO A 96 13.32 7.11 7.28
C PRO A 96 14.84 7.06 7.34
N SER A 97 15.49 8.18 6.97
CA SER A 97 16.92 8.36 7.15
C SER A 97 17.22 7.98 8.59
N SER A 98 17.99 6.91 8.80
CA SER A 98 18.42 6.48 10.12
C SER A 98 19.30 7.58 10.71
N GLY A 99 18.66 8.57 11.31
CA GLY A 99 19.26 9.83 11.72
C GLY A 99 18.93 10.10 13.17
N VAL A 100 19.55 9.32 14.06
CA VAL A 100 20.12 9.74 15.35
C VAL A 100 20.91 8.58 15.97
#